data_AF-A0A3R6WF46-F1
#
_entry.id   AF-A0A3R6WF46-F1
#
_cell.length_a   1.000
_cell.length_b   1.000
_cell.length_c   1.000
_cell.angle_alpha   90.00
_cell.angle_beta   90.00
_cell.angle_gamma   90.00
#
_symmetry.space_group_name_H-M   'P 1'
#
loop_
_entity.id
_entity.type
_entity.pdbx_description
1 polymer ?
#
loop_
_entity_poly.entity_id
_entity_poly.type
_entity_poly.pdbx_seq_one_letter_code
_entity_poly.pdbx_strand_id
1 'polypeptide(L)' 'MLQENCLPGSVVDFTPEFKEMWHITGMSKSFALLQDIQSGKNPIRINQWQDILAKYFNCRGDVKEVA' A
#
# COMPACT_ATOMS: atom_id res chain seq x y z
N MET A 1 -5.60 -1.08 2.71
CA MET A 1 -4.30 -1.71 2.97
C MET A 1 -3.83 -1.33 4.38
N LEU A 2 -3.09 -2.19 5.10
CA LEU A 2 -2.66 -1.92 6.50
C LEU A 2 -2.06 -0.52 6.68
N GLN A 3 -1.06 -0.15 5.87
CA GLN A 3 -0.39 1.14 5.97
C GLN A 3 -1.36 2.32 5.86
N GLU A 4 -2.20 2.35 4.81
CA GLU A 4 -3.13 3.45 4.52
C GLU A 4 -4.29 3.55 5.53
N ASN A 5 -4.72 2.41 6.05
CA ASN A 5 -5.96 2.31 6.80
C ASN A 5 -5.77 2.24 8.32
N CYS A 6 -4.57 1.88 8.79
CA CYS A 6 -4.33 1.53 10.19
C CYS A 6 -3.08 2.16 10.80
N LEU A 7 -2.12 2.60 9.97
CA LEU A 7 -0.84 3.12 10.44
C LEU A 7 -0.67 4.59 10.03
N PRO A 8 0.13 5.39 10.75
CA PRO A 8 0.41 6.75 10.34
C PRO A 8 1.24 6.78 9.05
N GLY A 9 0.89 7.71 8.17
CA GLY A 9 1.57 7.93 6.89
C GLY A 9 1.04 7.05 5.75
N SER A 10 1.35 7.45 4.52
CA SER A 10 0.92 6.76 3.30
C SER A 10 2.12 6.43 2.41
N VAL A 11 1.96 5.45 1.54
CA VAL A 11 2.93 5.16 0.49
C VAL A 11 2.63 6.08 -0.69
N VAL A 12 3.44 7.11 -0.83
CA VAL A 12 3.40 8.02 -1.98
C VAL A 12 4.53 7.69 -2.94
N ASP A 13 4.34 8.00 -4.21
CA ASP A 13 5.42 7.89 -5.18
C ASP A 13 6.48 8.98 -4.95
N PHE A 14 7.66 8.78 -5.54
CA PHE A 14 8.72 9.79 -5.49
C PHE A 14 8.32 11.06 -6.26
N THR A 15 8.85 12.20 -5.82
CA THR A 15 8.65 13.46 -6.54
C THR A 15 9.26 13.40 -7.94
N PRO A 16 8.78 14.20 -8.90
CA PRO A 16 9.36 14.25 -10.24
C PRO A 16 10.86 14.53 -10.23
N GLU A 17 11.32 15.45 -9.38
CA GLU A 17 12.72 15.86 -9.28
C GLU A 17 13.60 14.71 -8.78
N PHE A 18 13.11 13.94 -7.80
CA PHE A 18 13.82 12.76 -7.31
C PHE A 18 13.91 11.68 -8.39
N LYS A 19 12.81 11.45 -9.12
CA LYS A 19 12.81 10.48 -10.22
C LYS A 19 13.79 10.87 -11.32
N GLU A 20 13.85 12.16 -11.67
CA GLU A 20 14.79 12.68 -12.66
C GLU A 20 16.25 12.48 -12.21
N MET A 21 16.56 12.88 -10.97
CA MET A 21 17.90 12.75 -10.37
C MET A 21 18.42 11.31 -10.38
N TRP A 22 17.54 10.34 -10.10
CA TRP A 22 17.90 8.92 -9.99
C TRP A 22 17.53 8.12 -11.25
N HIS A 23 17.15 8.79 -12.33
CA HIS A 23 16.74 8.19 -13.61
C HIS A 23 15.66 7.09 -13.46
N ILE A 24 14.71 7.30 -12.53
CA ILE A 24 13.58 6.40 -12.31
C ILE A 24 12.55 6.67 -13.40
N THR A 25 12.33 5.69 -14.27
CA THR A 25 11.30 5.76 -15.31
C THR A 25 9.96 5.27 -14.76
N GLY A 26 8.94 6.13 -14.80
CA GLY A 26 7.58 5.80 -14.35
C GLY A 26 7.38 5.86 -12.84
N MET A 27 6.63 4.89 -12.29
CA MET A 27 6.37 4.79 -10.86
C MET A 27 7.46 3.99 -10.16
N SER A 28 7.77 4.33 -8.91
CA SER A 28 8.59 3.46 -8.08
C SER A 28 7.93 2.07 -7.95
N LYS A 29 8.72 1.00 -7.97
CA LYS A 29 8.20 -0.38 -8.01
C LYS A 29 7.25 -0.69 -6.85
N SER A 30 7.57 -0.22 -5.64
CA SER A 30 6.73 -0.41 -4.45
C SER A 30 5.40 0.31 -4.55
N PHE A 31 5.39 1.54 -5.10
CA PHE A 31 4.17 2.30 -5.34
C PHE A 31 3.33 1.65 -6.45
N ALA A 32 3.94 1.24 -7.55
CA ALA A 32 3.26 0.53 -8.63
C ALA A 32 2.60 -0.78 -8.16
N LEU A 33 3.29 -1.57 -7.33
CA LEU A 33 2.72 -2.78 -6.73
C LEU A 33 1.50 -2.46 -5.85
N LEU A 34 1.58 -1.41 -5.03
CA LEU A 34 0.47 -0.98 -4.21
C LEU A 34 -0.75 -0.58 -5.06
N GLN A 35 -0.54 0.18 -6.13
CA GLN A 35 -1.59 0.54 -7.09
C GLN A 35 -2.20 -0.70 -7.77
N ASP A 36 -1.38 -1.68 -8.15
CA ASP A 36 -1.86 -2.93 -8.75
C ASP A 36 -2.67 -3.77 -7.74
N ILE A 37 -2.31 -3.77 -6.46
CA ILE A 37 -3.10 -4.42 -5.39
C ILE A 37 -4.44 -3.70 -5.20
N GLN A 38 -4.42 -2.36 -5.09
CA GLN A 38 -5.61 -1.54 -4.85
C GLN A 38 -6.61 -1.57 -6.02
N SER A 39 -6.12 -1.63 -7.26
CA SER A 39 -6.95 -1.77 -8.46
C SER A 39 -7.49 -3.18 -8.68
N GLY A 40 -7.05 -4.16 -7.89
CA GLY A 40 -7.41 -5.57 -8.07
C GLY A 40 -6.72 -6.27 -9.23
N LYS A 41 -5.79 -5.59 -9.93
CA LYS A 41 -4.99 -6.17 -11.02
C LYS A 41 -4.02 -7.23 -10.51
N ASN A 42 -3.46 -7.03 -9.31
CA ASN A 42 -2.61 -8.01 -8.63
C ASN A 42 -3.05 -8.17 -7.16
N PRO A 43 -4.16 -8.87 -6.89
CA PRO A 43 -4.74 -8.93 -5.55
C PRO A 43 -3.86 -9.76 -4.60
N ILE A 44 -3.96 -9.48 -3.30
CA ILE A 44 -3.34 -10.30 -2.25
C ILE A 44 -3.95 -11.71 -2.29
N ARG A 45 -3.11 -12.73 -2.46
CA ARG A 45 -3.52 -14.15 -2.57
C ARG A 45 -3.42 -14.93 -1.27
N ILE A 46 -3.07 -14.26 -0.16
CA ILE A 46 -3.06 -14.87 1.16
C ILE A 46 -4.52 -14.98 1.61
N ASN A 47 -5.00 -16.20 1.81
CA ASN A 47 -6.35 -16.44 2.31
C ASN A 47 -6.54 -15.76 3.67
N GLN A 48 -7.68 -15.08 3.85
CA GLN A 48 -8.06 -14.41 5.10
C GLN A 48 -7.01 -13.39 5.60
N TRP A 49 -6.28 -12.73 4.69
CA TRP A 49 -5.24 -11.77 5.07
C TRP A 49 -5.76 -10.66 5.98
N GLN A 50 -7.02 -10.23 5.83
CA GLN A 50 -7.64 -9.23 6.70
C GLN A 50 -7.76 -9.71 8.15
N ASP A 51 -8.09 -10.99 8.36
CA ASP A 51 -8.24 -11.57 9.70
C ASP A 51 -6.86 -11.77 10.35
N ILE A 52 -5.84 -12.08 9.54
CA ILE A 52 -4.44 -12.10 10.00
C ILE A 52 -4.04 -10.70 10.47
N LEU A 53 -4.34 -9.65 9.69
CA LEU A 53 -4.05 -8.28 10.10
C LEU A 53 -4.80 -7.89 11.37
N ALA A 54 -6.09 -8.21 11.47
CA ALA A 54 -6.87 -7.94 12.67
C ALA A 54 -6.26 -8.60 13.92
N LYS A 55 -5.76 -9.84 13.80
CA LYS A 55 -5.13 -10.56 14.90
C LYS A 55 -3.85 -9.90 15.41
N TYR A 56 -3.01 -9.37 14.51
CA TYR A 56 -1.67 -8.88 14.88
C TYR A 56 -1.57 -7.35 15.01
N PHE A 57 -2.44 -6.61 14.34
CA PHE A 57 -2.42 -5.14 14.29
C PHE A 57 -3.70 -4.50 14.84
N ASN A 58 -4.66 -5.30 15.31
CA ASN A 58 -5.97 -4.81 15.75
C ASN A 58 -6.69 -3.94 14.71
N CYS A 59 -6.43 -4.22 13.42
CA CYS A 59 -7.01 -3.51 12.29
C CYS A 59 -7.06 -4.45 11.08
N ARG A 60 -8.19 -4.51 10.39
CA ARG A 60 -8.38 -5.40 9.22
C ARG A 60 -7.65 -4.90 7.98
N GLY A 61 -7.37 -3.60 7.90
CA GLY A 61 -6.64 -2.99 6.79
C GLY A 61 -7.39 -2.99 5.46
N ASP A 62 -8.68 -3.31 5.41
CA ASP A 62 -9.55 -3.20 4.24
C ASP A 62 -10.40 -1.92 4.26
N VAL A 63 -10.79 -1.46 5.46
CA VAL A 63 -11.50 -0.19 5.70
C VAL A 63 -10.59 0.78 6.45
N LYS A 64 -10.69 2.08 6.17
CA LYS A 64 -9.97 3.12 6.90
C LYS A 64 -10.57 3.26 8.30
N GLU A 65 -9.78 3.00 9.33
CA GLU A 65 -10.20 3.22 10.71
C GLU A 65 -10.24 4.73 10.94
N VAL A 66 -11.40 5.24 11.37
CA VAL A 66 -11.54 6.63 11.81
C VAL A 66 -11.20 6.62 13.30
N ALA A 67 -10.13 7.32 13.65
CA ALA A 67 -9.73 7.52 15.04
C ALA A 67 -10.79 8.30 15.85
#